data_AF-A0A2W6E0Y3-F1
#
_entry.id   AF-A0A2W6E0Y3-F1
#
_cell.length_a   1.000
_cell.length_b   1.000
_cell.length_c   1.000
_cell.angle_alpha   90.00
_cell.angle_beta   90.00
_cell.angle_gamma   90.00
#
_symmetry.space_group_name_H-M   'P 1'
#
loop_
_entity.id
_entity.type
_entity.pdbx_description
1 polymer ?
#
loop_
_entity_poly.entity_id
_entity_poly.type
_entity_poly.pdbx_seq_one_letter_code
_entity_poly.pdbx_strand_id
1 'polypeptide(L)'
;MRDYWATPSKGEQTMAATLQEILLAPDTKPMVIADCHALIGEEISDKSGVSGAAVKLAYKTVAAFAPGYIDHMLEVLLPRLVDKLQPYWADFNVSGGSEFGDYLA
;
A
#
# COMPACT_ATOMS: atom_id res chain seq x y z
N MET A 1 9.56 -50.70 -0.72
CA MET A 1 10.83 -49.95 -0.77
C MET A 1 10.44 -48.49 -0.87
N ARG A 2 10.82 -47.67 0.11
CA ARG A 2 10.35 -46.29 0.31
C ARG A 2 11.28 -45.33 -0.44
N ASP A 3 10.71 -44.52 -1.33
CA ASP A 3 11.33 -43.28 -1.81
C ASP A 3 10.64 -42.11 -1.09
N TYR A 4 10.99 -41.92 0.18
CA TYR A 4 10.79 -40.66 0.88
C TYR A 4 11.95 -39.72 0.49
N TRP A 5 11.67 -38.42 0.39
CA TRP A 5 12.56 -37.29 0.05
C TRP A 5 12.91 -37.12 -1.44
N ALA A 6 11.96 -36.59 -2.22
CA ALA A 6 12.37 -35.61 -3.23
C ALA A 6 12.60 -34.29 -2.46
N THR A 7 13.84 -33.79 -2.41
CA THR A 7 14.06 -32.38 -2.07
C THR A 7 13.48 -31.55 -3.21
N PRO A 8 12.47 -30.70 -2.99
CA PRO A 8 11.98 -29.79 -4.02
C PRO A 8 13.17 -28.99 -4.56
N SER A 9 13.29 -28.95 -5.89
CA SER A 9 14.42 -28.29 -6.54
C SER A 9 14.36 -26.78 -6.26
N LYS A 10 15.50 -26.09 -6.35
CA LYS A 10 15.59 -24.63 -6.24
C LYS A 10 14.63 -23.88 -7.20
N GLY A 11 14.06 -24.55 -8.20
CA GLY A 11 13.06 -23.99 -9.13
C GLY A 11 11.62 -23.94 -8.59
N GLU A 12 11.31 -24.58 -7.47
CA GLU A 12 10.07 -24.36 -6.68
C GLU A 12 10.30 -23.31 -5.58
N GLN A 13 11.44 -22.61 -5.58
CA GLN A 13 11.65 -21.42 -4.76
C GLN A 13 10.71 -20.32 -5.25
N THR A 14 9.54 -20.30 -4.63
CA THR A 14 8.65 -19.16 -4.38
C THR A 14 8.94 -17.98 -5.31
N MET A 15 8.21 -17.89 -6.43
CA MET A 15 8.02 -16.59 -7.06
C MET A 15 7.50 -15.67 -5.95
N ALA A 16 8.28 -14.66 -5.56
CA ALA A 16 7.85 -13.74 -4.51
C ALA A 16 6.46 -13.22 -4.86
N ALA A 17 5.52 -13.27 -3.90
CA ALA A 17 4.17 -12.79 -4.13
C ALA A 17 4.24 -11.36 -4.68
N THR A 18 3.41 -11.06 -5.66
CA THR A 18 3.29 -9.71 -6.21
C THR A 18 2.78 -8.76 -5.14
N LEU A 19 3.12 -7.48 -5.25
CA LEU A 19 2.66 -6.47 -4.32
C LEU A 19 1.13 -6.33 -4.37
N GLN A 20 0.51 -6.61 -5.54
CA GLN A 20 -0.93 -6.72 -5.69
C GLN A 20 -1.51 -7.85 -4.83
N GLU A 21 -0.94 -9.05 -4.91
CA GLU A 21 -1.39 -10.21 -4.12
C GLU A 21 -1.28 -9.96 -2.61
N ILE A 22 -0.32 -9.13 -2.19
CA ILE A 22 -0.12 -8.77 -0.78
C ILE A 22 -1.08 -7.65 -0.36
N LEU A 23 -0.99 -6.47 -0.98
CA LEU A 23 -1.68 -5.26 -0.52
C LEU A 23 -3.16 -5.19 -0.92
N LEU A 24 -3.57 -5.93 -1.95
CA LEU A 24 -4.95 -5.96 -2.43
C LEU A 24 -5.71 -7.24 -2.02
N ALA A 25 -5.09 -8.11 -1.21
CA ALA A 25 -5.77 -9.28 -0.64
C ALA A 25 -7.03 -8.85 0.14
N PRO A 26 -8.12 -9.66 0.14
CA PRO A 26 -9.38 -9.30 0.79
C PRO A 26 -9.24 -8.88 2.26
N ASP A 27 -8.35 -9.53 3.00
CA ASP A 27 -8.14 -9.26 4.43
C ASP A 27 -7.12 -8.13 4.69
N THR A 28 -6.32 -7.75 3.69
CA THR A 28 -5.25 -6.74 3.81
C THR A 28 -5.67 -5.39 3.26
N LYS A 29 -6.38 -5.37 2.12
CA LYS A 29 -6.81 -4.14 1.45
C LYS A 29 -7.57 -3.17 2.37
N PRO A 30 -8.52 -3.62 3.22
CA PRO A 30 -9.21 -2.70 4.13
C PRO A 30 -8.28 -2.03 5.15
N MET A 31 -7.25 -2.74 5.62
CA MET A 31 -6.25 -2.20 6.55
C MET A 31 -5.39 -1.15 5.86
N VAL A 32 -4.91 -1.43 4.65
CA VAL A 32 -4.11 -0.48 3.85
C VAL A 32 -4.90 0.81 3.56
N ILE A 33 -6.20 0.69 3.26
CA ILE A 33 -7.08 1.85 3.07
C ILE A 33 -7.19 2.66 4.37
N ALA A 34 -7.42 2.00 5.51
CA ALA A 34 -7.52 2.68 6.80
C ALA A 34 -6.23 3.43 7.16
N ASP A 35 -5.08 2.81 6.96
CA ASP A 35 -3.77 3.44 7.21
C ASP A 35 -3.53 4.63 6.27
N CYS A 36 -3.88 4.50 4.98
CA CYS A 36 -3.79 5.62 4.02
C CYS A 36 -4.73 6.78 4.38
N HIS A 37 -5.94 6.49 4.87
CA HIS A 37 -6.85 7.52 5.35
C HIS A 37 -6.25 8.24 6.55
N ALA A 38 -5.76 7.50 7.55
CA ALA A 38 -5.11 8.07 8.73
C ALA A 38 -3.95 8.99 8.34
N LEU A 39 -3.08 8.53 7.42
CA LEU A 39 -1.96 9.31 6.90
C LEU A 39 -2.41 10.63 6.23
N ILE A 40 -3.49 10.61 5.44
CA ILE A 40 -4.06 11.83 4.85
C ILE A 40 -4.52 12.80 5.96
N GLY A 41 -5.16 12.27 7.00
CA GLY A 41 -5.59 13.04 8.17
C GLY A 41 -4.43 13.75 8.86
N GLU A 42 -3.34 13.02 9.12
CA GLU A 42 -2.11 13.51 9.74
C GLU A 42 -1.41 14.57 8.88
N GLU A 43 -1.21 14.28 7.59
CA GLU A 43 -0.56 15.21 6.65
C GLU A 43 -1.37 16.49 6.49
N ILE A 44 -2.70 16.44 6.60
CA ILE A 44 -3.57 17.62 6.59
C ILE A 44 -3.54 18.35 7.93
N SER A 45 -3.53 17.64 9.07
CA SER A 45 -3.45 18.27 10.40
C SER A 45 -2.16 19.06 10.60
N ASP A 46 -1.08 18.60 9.99
CA ASP A 46 0.25 19.17 10.16
C ASP A 46 0.48 20.40 9.25
N LYS A 47 -0.39 20.63 8.27
CA LYS A 47 -0.31 21.84 7.42
C LYS A 47 -0.51 23.11 8.25
N SER A 48 0.38 24.08 8.04
CA SER A 48 0.37 25.37 8.73
C SER A 48 0.16 26.55 7.75
N GLY A 49 -0.03 27.74 8.29
CA GLY A 49 -0.24 28.96 7.51
C GLY A 49 -1.62 29.06 6.84
N VAL A 50 -1.80 30.11 6.03
CA VAL A 50 -3.09 30.44 5.38
C VAL A 50 -3.51 29.36 4.39
N SER A 51 -2.57 28.86 3.57
CA SER A 51 -2.83 27.76 2.64
C SER A 51 -3.18 26.46 3.37
N GLY A 52 -2.49 26.14 4.47
CA GLY A 52 -2.81 24.98 5.31
C GLY A 52 -4.21 25.06 5.91
N ALA A 53 -4.62 26.24 6.39
CA ALA A 53 -5.98 26.47 6.88
C ALA A 53 -7.05 26.25 5.80
N ALA A 54 -6.79 26.72 4.57
CA ALA A 54 -7.70 26.50 3.44
C ALA A 54 -7.84 25.01 3.09
N VAL A 55 -6.74 24.24 3.08
CA VAL A 55 -6.78 22.79 2.83
C VAL A 55 -7.56 22.05 3.91
N LYS A 56 -7.32 22.36 5.19
CA LYS A 56 -8.06 21.78 6.33
C LYS A 56 -9.56 22.04 6.22
N LEU A 57 -9.95 23.25 5.82
CA LEU A 57 -11.36 23.61 5.62
C LEU A 57 -11.98 22.79 4.49
N ALA A 58 -11.34 22.75 3.31
CA ALA A 58 -11.83 21.99 2.17
C ALA A 58 -12.00 20.50 2.50
N TYR A 59 -11.03 19.91 3.20
CA TYR A 59 -11.09 18.53 3.66
C TYR A 59 -12.31 18.28 4.56
N LYS A 60 -12.50 19.12 5.59
CA LYS A 60 -13.66 19.04 6.49
C LYS A 60 -14.98 19.19 5.75
N THR A 61 -15.05 20.09 4.77
CA THR A 61 -16.24 20.27 3.93
C THR A 61 -16.55 18.99 3.14
N VAL A 62 -15.57 18.40 2.45
CA VAL A 62 -15.78 17.14 1.72
C VAL A 62 -16.22 16.03 2.67
N ALA A 63 -15.55 15.86 3.81
CA ALA A 63 -15.90 14.83 4.79
C ALA A 63 -17.33 14.99 5.34
N ALA A 64 -17.78 16.23 5.53
CA ALA A 64 -19.12 16.51 6.05
C ALA A 64 -20.24 16.33 5.00
N PHE A 65 -19.99 16.76 3.75
CA PHE A 65 -21.02 16.77 2.70
C PHE A 65 -21.02 15.52 1.81
N ALA A 66 -19.92 14.75 1.80
CA ALA A 66 -19.80 13.48 1.09
C ALA A 66 -19.15 12.41 1.98
N PRO A 67 -19.85 11.93 3.03
CA PRO A 67 -19.35 10.85 3.87
C PRO A 67 -18.96 9.62 3.04
N GLY A 68 -17.78 9.05 3.31
CA GLY A 68 -17.24 7.90 2.56
C GLY A 68 -16.59 8.23 1.22
N TYR A 69 -16.61 9.50 0.77
CA TYR A 69 -15.96 9.88 -0.50
C TYR A 69 -14.45 9.62 -0.50
N ILE A 70 -13.77 9.92 0.62
CA ILE A 70 -12.32 9.70 0.75
C ILE A 70 -12.00 8.21 0.70
N ASP A 71 -12.75 7.37 1.43
CA ASP A 71 -12.58 5.91 1.41
C ASP A 71 -12.82 5.35 0.00
N HIS A 72 -13.86 5.80 -0.68
CA HIS A 72 -14.12 5.42 -2.07
C HIS A 72 -12.96 5.81 -3.01
N MET A 73 -12.42 7.01 -2.86
CA MET A 73 -11.27 7.45 -3.65
C MET A 73 -10.03 6.60 -3.37
N LEU A 74 -9.79 6.22 -2.12
CA LEU A 74 -8.71 5.30 -1.75
C LEU A 74 -8.91 3.91 -2.36
N GLU A 75 -10.13 3.37 -2.35
CA GLU A 75 -10.45 2.09 -3.00
C GLU A 75 -10.16 2.10 -4.51
N VAL A 76 -10.42 3.23 -5.18
CA VAL A 76 -10.18 3.44 -6.61
C VAL A 76 -8.71 3.70 -6.92
N LEU A 77 -8.00 4.40 -6.06
CA LEU A 77 -6.60 4.80 -6.28
C LEU A 77 -5.60 3.72 -5.89
N LEU A 78 -5.85 2.98 -4.80
CA LEU A 78 -4.91 2.04 -4.23
C LEU A 78 -4.41 0.99 -5.24
N PRO A 79 -5.26 0.32 -6.05
CA PRO A 79 -4.77 -0.65 -7.03
C PRO A 79 -3.79 -0.03 -8.04
N ARG A 80 -4.05 1.21 -8.49
CA ARG A 80 -3.17 1.92 -9.43
C ARG A 80 -1.85 2.32 -8.79
N LEU A 81 -1.87 2.68 -7.51
CA LEU A 81 -0.65 2.95 -6.75
C LEU A 81 0.20 1.69 -6.64
N VAL A 82 -0.41 0.56 -6.26
CA VAL A 82 0.28 -0.73 -6.14
C VAL A 82 0.88 -1.17 -7.48
N ASP A 83 0.16 -0.96 -8.59
CA ASP A 83 0.69 -1.21 -9.94
C ASP A 83 1.94 -0.39 -10.26
N LYS A 84 2.02 0.86 -9.79
CA LYS A 84 3.22 1.68 -9.96
C LYS A 84 4.37 1.29 -9.05
N LEU A 85 4.08 0.69 -7.88
CA LEU A 85 5.09 0.20 -6.95
C LEU A 85 5.62 -1.19 -7.32
N GLN A 86 4.87 -1.98 -8.11
CA GLN A 86 5.24 -3.35 -8.46
C GLN A 86 6.64 -3.51 -9.09
N PRO A 87 7.12 -2.64 -9.99
CA PRO A 87 8.49 -2.75 -10.52
C PRO A 87 9.57 -2.59 -9.43
N TYR A 88 9.36 -1.69 -8.47
CA TYR A 88 10.27 -1.48 -7.34
C TYR A 88 10.24 -2.67 -6.38
N TRP A 89 9.06 -3.24 -6.14
CA TRP A 89 8.91 -4.48 -5.37
C TRP A 89 9.63 -5.65 -6.03
N ALA A 90 9.51 -5.80 -7.34
CA ALA A 90 10.19 -6.85 -8.09
C ALA A 90 11.72 -6.72 -7.98
N ASP A 91 12.26 -5.50 -8.11
CA ASP A 91 13.70 -5.24 -7.97
C ASP A 91 14.18 -5.43 -6.52
N PHE A 92 13.41 -4.98 -5.53
CA PHE A 92 13.69 -5.20 -4.12
C PHE A 92 13.85 -6.70 -3.78
N ASN A 93 12.96 -7.56 -4.30
CA ASN A 93 13.02 -9.00 -4.04
C ASN A 93 14.28 -9.69 -4.58
N VAL A 94 15.01 -9.04 -5.50
CA VAL A 94 16.28 -9.56 -6.03
C VAL A 94 17.51 -8.80 -5.53
N SER A 95 17.33 -7.62 -4.93
CA SER A 95 18.43 -6.76 -4.46
C SER A 95 19.10 -7.27 -3.18
N GLY A 96 18.40 -8.11 -2.40
CA GLY A 96 18.88 -8.58 -1.10
C GLY A 96 18.76 -7.55 0.02
N GLY A 97 17.96 -6.49 -0.17
CA GLY A 97 17.66 -5.49 0.85
C GLY A 97 16.89 -6.08 2.05
N SER A 98 16.99 -5.42 3.21
CA SER A 98 16.32 -5.84 4.46
C SER A 98 14.84 -5.48 4.47
N GLU A 99 14.50 -4.25 4.08
CA GLU A 99 13.14 -3.72 4.13
C GLU A 99 12.80 -2.95 2.84
N PHE A 100 11.55 -3.07 2.37
CA PHE A 100 11.12 -2.41 1.14
C PHE A 100 11.05 -0.88 1.29
N GLY A 101 10.77 -0.38 2.49
CA GLY A 101 10.76 1.06 2.77
C GLY A 101 12.12 1.72 2.52
N ASP A 102 13.19 1.09 2.99
CA ASP A 102 14.56 1.56 2.77
C ASP A 102 14.94 1.58 1.28
N TYR A 103 14.39 0.65 0.50
CA TYR A 103 14.62 0.59 -0.94
C TYR A 103 13.96 1.77 -1.70
N LEU A 104 12.93 2.39 -1.13
CA LEU A 104 12.21 3.54 -1.74
C LEU A 104 12.78 4.92 -1.35
N ALA A 105 13.72 4.98 -0.40
CA ALA A 105 14.23 6.22 0.20
C ALA A 105 15.36 6.90 -0.59
#